data_AF-A0A432IFN4-F1
#
_entry.id   AF-A0A432IFN4-F1
#
_cell.length_a   1.000
_cell.length_b   1.000
_cell.length_c   1.000
_cell.angle_alpha   90.00
_cell.angle_beta   90.00
_cell.angle_gamma   90.00
#
_symmetry.space_group_name_H-M   'P 1'
#
loop_
_entity.id
_entity.type
_entity.pdbx_description
1 polymer ?
#
loop_
_entity_poly.entity_id
_entity_poly.type
_entity_poly.pdbx_seq_one_letter_code
_entity_poly.pdbx_strand_id
1 'polypeptide(L)'
;MGVNHRGRHGAGETRSKFRMDPRPGKRSPVSFNSESPGTERLQLVICCFRGGFAGERRGMPMGVKRIDPDRANELLNSDQDYVYIDVRMPEEFSQGHVPNARNIPVMIRGDGGVGIRMNPEFVDSVCAEVQSDCRIILGCQKGGRSQKAADLLTAVGFTNLHDMRGGFIGETDVLGNVTFPGWSSRGLPTTRR
;
A
#
# COMPACT_ATOMS: atom_id res chain seq x y z
N MET A 1 -6.19 -63.70 45.29
CA MET A 1 -5.01 -64.26 44.60
C MET A 1 -4.93 -63.61 43.22
N GLY A 2 -3.86 -63.04 42.68
CA GLY A 2 -2.46 -62.87 43.07
C GLY A 2 -1.72 -62.09 41.96
N VAL A 3 -0.69 -61.35 42.38
CA VAL A 3 0.58 -60.94 41.72
C VAL A 3 0.62 -60.14 40.39
N ASN A 4 1.04 -58.86 40.56
CA ASN A 4 2.07 -58.05 39.87
C ASN A 4 2.61 -58.45 38.48
N HIS A 5 2.83 -57.43 37.62
CA HIS A 5 4.18 -57.06 37.13
C HIS A 5 4.25 -55.60 36.65
N ARG A 6 5.32 -54.91 37.06
CA ARG A 6 5.69 -53.52 36.70
C ARG A 6 6.66 -53.52 35.51
N GLY A 7 6.60 -52.49 34.67
CA GLY A 7 7.66 -52.14 33.70
C GLY A 7 8.04 -50.66 33.79
N ARG A 8 9.33 -50.39 34.06
CA ARG A 8 10.01 -49.08 34.01
C ARG A 8 11.20 -49.23 33.05
N HIS A 9 11.41 -48.25 32.18
CA HIS A 9 12.67 -47.93 31.49
C HIS A 9 12.77 -46.39 31.50
N GLY A 10 13.89 -45.70 31.64
CA GLY A 10 15.32 -46.02 31.71
C GLY A 10 16.05 -44.72 31.33
N ALA A 11 16.92 -44.19 32.19
CA ALA A 11 17.76 -43.03 31.89
C ALA A 11 19.16 -43.27 32.51
N GLY A 12 20.12 -43.59 31.65
CA GLY A 12 21.57 -43.43 31.92
C GLY A 12 22.04 -42.08 31.35
N GLU A 13 23.26 -41.59 31.55
CA GLU A 13 24.41 -42.03 32.34
C GLU A 13 25.32 -40.79 32.50
N THR A 14 26.21 -40.85 33.48
CA THR A 14 26.93 -39.72 34.08
C THR A 14 28.35 -39.49 33.52
N ARG A 15 28.70 -38.20 33.36
CA ARG A 15 29.91 -37.52 33.87
C ARG A 15 31.30 -38.02 33.40
N SER A 16 31.96 -37.24 32.53
CA SER A 16 33.40 -37.32 32.27
C SER A 16 34.16 -36.01 32.57
N LYS A 17 35.02 -36.12 33.58
CA LYS A 17 36.23 -35.36 33.98
C LYS A 17 36.70 -34.17 33.11
N PHE A 18 36.78 -33.00 33.75
CA PHE A 18 37.60 -31.84 33.37
C PHE A 18 39.00 -31.99 33.98
N ARG A 19 40.07 -31.83 33.18
CA ARG A 19 41.44 -31.60 33.66
C ARG A 19 42.28 -30.93 32.58
N MET A 20 42.88 -29.77 32.90
CA MET A 20 44.29 -29.36 32.67
C MET A 20 44.45 -27.82 32.54
N ASP A 21 45.44 -27.31 33.29
CA ASP A 21 46.02 -25.95 33.32
C ASP A 21 47.00 -25.69 32.12
N PRO A 22 47.94 -24.69 32.10
CA PRO A 22 47.75 -23.27 31.78
C PRO A 22 48.77 -22.65 30.77
N ARG A 23 48.46 -21.45 30.22
CA ARG A 23 49.35 -20.35 29.68
C ARG A 23 50.33 -20.65 28.50
N PRO A 24 51.03 -19.63 27.93
CA PRO A 24 50.68 -18.25 27.51
C PRO A 24 51.11 -17.94 26.05
N GLY A 25 50.58 -16.88 25.41
CA GLY A 25 51.01 -16.48 24.06
C GLY A 25 50.76 -15.02 23.73
N LYS A 26 51.84 -14.25 23.66
CA LYS A 26 51.93 -12.83 23.29
C LYS A 26 51.48 -12.59 21.85
N ARG A 27 50.91 -11.41 21.56
CA ARG A 27 51.29 -10.59 20.40
C ARG A 27 50.73 -9.16 20.45
N SER A 28 51.62 -8.23 20.18
CA SER A 28 51.51 -6.77 20.09
C SER A 28 50.75 -6.32 18.83
N PRO A 29 50.54 -5.00 18.63
CA PRO A 29 49.51 -4.46 17.74
C PRO A 29 49.99 -4.43 16.29
N VAL A 30 49.06 -4.63 15.36
CA VAL A 30 49.27 -4.38 13.93
C VAL A 30 48.21 -3.41 13.43
N SER A 31 48.71 -2.26 13.00
CA SER A 31 48.00 -1.24 12.24
C SER A 31 47.41 -1.83 10.97
N PHE A 32 46.13 -1.57 10.71
CA PHE A 32 45.48 -1.90 9.45
C PHE A 32 45.21 -0.59 8.71
N ASN A 33 45.99 -0.35 7.66
CA ASN A 33 45.69 0.64 6.66
C ASN A 33 45.05 -0.05 5.45
N SER A 34 44.14 0.72 4.85
CA SER A 34 43.72 0.77 3.45
C SER A 34 42.60 -0.15 2.92
N GLU A 35 41.81 0.52 2.08
CA GLU A 35 40.90 0.01 1.03
C GLU A 35 39.46 -0.41 1.41
N SER A 36 38.54 0.55 1.22
CA SER A 36 37.21 0.32 0.64
C SER A 36 37.34 -0.44 -0.69
N PRO A 37 36.43 -1.37 -1.06
CA PRO A 37 35.14 -0.95 -1.62
C PRO A 37 33.98 -1.93 -1.30
N GLY A 38 32.74 -1.53 -1.59
CA GLY A 38 31.63 -2.47 -1.72
C GLY A 38 30.39 -2.08 -0.92
N THR A 39 29.74 -0.99 -1.32
CA THR A 39 28.39 -0.64 -0.90
C THR A 39 27.38 -1.66 -1.45
N GLU A 40 26.97 -2.61 -0.62
CA GLU A 40 25.85 -3.49 -0.91
C GLU A 40 24.51 -2.74 -0.74
N ARG A 41 23.90 -2.47 -1.90
CA ARG A 41 22.45 -2.54 -2.19
C ARG A 41 21.49 -2.02 -1.11
N LEU A 42 21.43 -0.69 -0.98
CA LEU A 42 20.14 -0.03 -0.87
C LEU A 42 19.66 0.30 -2.30
N GLN A 43 18.66 -0.42 -2.79
CA GLN A 43 17.86 0.06 -3.91
C GLN A 43 17.03 1.24 -3.41
N LEU A 44 17.66 2.41 -3.49
CA LEU A 44 17.03 3.71 -3.50
C LEU A 44 15.93 3.68 -4.57
N VAL A 45 14.67 3.76 -4.12
CA VAL A 45 13.53 4.03 -5.01
C VAL A 45 13.76 5.42 -5.58
N ILE A 46 14.30 5.45 -6.80
CA ILE A 46 14.52 6.66 -7.59
C ILE A 46 13.13 7.14 -8.02
N CYS A 47 12.51 7.98 -7.19
CA CYS A 47 11.36 8.80 -7.54
C CYS A 47 11.78 10.11 -8.25
N CYS A 48 13.02 10.20 -8.75
CA CYS A 48 13.52 11.43 -9.38
C CYS A 48 14.18 11.14 -10.73
N PHE A 49 13.69 11.87 -11.75
CA PHE A 49 14.44 12.22 -12.96
C PHE A 49 14.68 11.11 -13.99
N ARG A 50 13.66 10.82 -14.81
CA ARG A 50 13.91 10.56 -16.24
C ARG A 50 13.20 11.63 -17.04
N GLY A 51 14.01 12.56 -17.55
CA GLY A 51 13.56 13.76 -18.22
C GLY A 51 12.91 13.50 -19.59
N GLY A 52 11.92 14.34 -19.88
CA GLY A 52 11.44 14.70 -21.19
C GLY A 52 10.89 16.12 -21.09
N PHE A 53 11.56 17.08 -21.74
CA PHE A 53 11.15 18.48 -21.80
C PHE A 53 9.78 18.60 -22.48
N ALA A 54 8.76 19.08 -21.76
CA ALA A 54 7.61 19.78 -22.35
C ALA A 54 6.87 20.62 -21.28
N GLY A 55 7.12 21.94 -21.26
CA GLY A 55 6.18 22.96 -20.79
C GLY A 55 5.68 22.86 -19.35
N GLU A 56 6.47 23.38 -18.41
CA GLU A 56 6.08 23.64 -17.02
C GLU A 56 4.91 24.65 -16.96
N ARG A 57 3.67 24.15 -17.01
CA ARG A 57 2.54 24.81 -16.38
C ARG A 57 2.48 24.32 -14.94
N ARG A 58 3.30 24.95 -14.06
CA ARG A 58 3.09 24.90 -12.61
C ARG A 58 1.73 25.54 -12.31
N GLY A 59 0.68 24.74 -12.47
CA GLY A 59 -0.64 25.07 -11.99
C GLY A 59 -0.54 25.30 -10.49
N MET A 60 -1.12 26.40 -10.02
CA MET A 60 -1.38 26.61 -8.59
C MET A 60 -2.00 25.32 -8.01
N PRO A 61 -1.69 24.90 -6.78
CA PRO A 61 -2.30 23.71 -6.19
C PRO A 61 -3.81 23.92 -6.14
N MET A 62 -4.50 23.33 -7.11
CA MET A 62 -5.95 23.31 -7.12
C MET A 62 -6.32 22.23 -6.12
N GLY A 63 -6.91 22.65 -4.99
CA GLY A 63 -7.40 21.71 -3.99
C GLY A 63 -8.26 20.61 -4.62
N VAL A 64 -8.40 19.50 -3.91
CA VAL A 64 -9.14 18.31 -4.35
C VAL A 64 -10.52 18.72 -4.89
N LYS A 65 -10.76 18.48 -6.18
CA LYS A 65 -12.05 18.80 -6.81
C LYS A 65 -12.98 17.61 -6.66
N ARG A 66 -14.17 17.81 -6.10
CA ARG A 66 -15.18 16.76 -6.02
C ARG A 66 -15.97 16.69 -7.33
N ILE A 67 -16.09 15.51 -7.92
CA ILE A 67 -16.80 15.24 -9.18
C ILE A 67 -17.82 14.11 -9.02
N ASP A 68 -18.84 14.09 -9.87
CA ASP A 68 -19.85 13.03 -9.89
C ASP A 68 -19.40 11.83 -10.75
N PRO A 69 -19.98 10.63 -10.55
CA PRO A 69 -19.60 9.44 -11.32
C PRO A 69 -19.75 9.58 -12.83
N ASP A 70 -20.80 10.26 -13.30
CA ASP A 70 -21.01 10.50 -14.74
C ASP A 70 -19.89 11.37 -15.31
N ARG A 71 -19.51 12.43 -14.56
CA ARG A 71 -18.39 13.28 -14.93
C ARG A 71 -17.07 12.53 -14.89
N ALA A 72 -16.86 11.65 -13.90
CA ALA A 72 -15.68 10.79 -13.85
C ALA A 72 -15.61 9.88 -15.09
N ASN A 73 -16.73 9.30 -15.52
CA ASN A 73 -16.80 8.50 -16.75
C ASN A 73 -16.48 9.34 -18.00
N GLU A 74 -17.03 10.55 -18.12
CA GLU A 74 -16.69 11.46 -19.23
C GLU A 74 -15.20 11.78 -19.27
N LEU A 75 -14.58 12.08 -18.12
CA LEU A 75 -13.16 12.41 -18.03
C LEU A 75 -12.28 11.20 -18.39
N LEU A 76 -12.64 9.99 -17.96
CA LEU A 76 -11.93 8.77 -18.29
C LEU A 76 -12.01 8.40 -19.78
N ASN A 77 -13.09 8.80 -20.46
CA ASN A 77 -13.26 8.60 -21.89
C ASN A 77 -12.78 9.80 -22.73
N SER A 78 -12.18 10.82 -22.10
CA SER A 78 -11.62 11.99 -22.80
C SER A 78 -10.15 11.78 -23.16
N ASP A 79 -9.65 12.52 -24.17
CA ASP A 79 -8.24 12.49 -24.60
C ASP A 79 -7.26 13.17 -23.63
N GLN A 80 -7.62 13.32 -22.35
CA GLN A 80 -6.84 14.02 -21.33
C GLN A 80 -6.05 13.08 -20.39
N ASP A 81 -6.02 11.78 -20.69
CA ASP A 81 -5.28 10.73 -19.99
C ASP A 81 -5.52 10.72 -18.47
N TYR A 82 -6.80 10.67 -18.07
CA TYR A 82 -7.16 10.54 -16.67
C TYR A 82 -6.88 9.14 -16.13
N VAL A 83 -6.24 9.07 -14.96
CA VAL A 83 -6.01 7.80 -14.26
C VAL A 83 -7.02 7.66 -13.13
N TYR A 84 -7.77 6.56 -13.13
CA TYR A 84 -8.64 6.22 -12.01
C TYR A 84 -7.89 5.34 -11.01
N ILE A 85 -7.81 5.78 -9.75
CA ILE A 85 -7.27 5.02 -8.63
C ILE A 85 -8.41 4.59 -7.71
N ASP A 86 -8.63 3.28 -7.63
CA ASP A 86 -9.57 2.68 -6.71
C ASP A 86 -8.88 2.39 -5.37
N VAL A 87 -9.28 3.11 -4.33
CA VAL A 87 -8.67 3.01 -3.00
C VAL A 87 -9.33 1.97 -2.09
N ARG A 88 -10.24 1.15 -2.63
CA ARG A 88 -10.86 0.04 -1.90
C ARG A 88 -9.88 -1.10 -1.70
N MET A 89 -10.23 -2.03 -0.82
CA MET A 89 -9.45 -3.25 -0.66
C MET A 89 -9.56 -4.13 -1.92
N PRO A 90 -8.54 -4.96 -2.22
CA PRO A 90 -8.52 -5.80 -3.41
C PRO A 90 -9.74 -6.74 -3.52
N GLU A 91 -10.29 -7.21 -2.39
CA GLU A 91 -11.46 -8.08 -2.35
C GLU A 91 -12.75 -7.35 -2.78
N GLU A 92 -12.83 -6.04 -2.57
CA GLU A 92 -13.93 -5.21 -3.06
C GLU A 92 -13.75 -4.88 -4.55
N PHE A 93 -12.50 -4.73 -5.00
CA PHE A 93 -12.15 -4.39 -6.37
C PHE A 93 -12.46 -5.54 -7.34
N SER A 94 -12.14 -6.78 -6.96
CA SER A 94 -12.38 -7.98 -7.79
C SER A 94 -13.87 -8.27 -8.04
N GLN A 95 -14.75 -7.84 -7.13
CA GLN A 95 -16.21 -7.98 -7.30
C GLN A 95 -16.79 -7.07 -8.40
N GLY A 96 -16.06 -6.01 -8.76
CA GLY A 96 -16.45 -5.04 -9.76
C GLY A 96 -15.80 -3.70 -9.52
N HIS A 97 -15.30 -3.09 -10.58
CA HIS A 97 -14.60 -1.81 -10.54
C HIS A 97 -14.79 -1.03 -11.84
N VAL A 98 -14.37 0.24 -11.81
CA VAL A 98 -14.34 1.12 -12.98
C VAL A 98 -13.33 0.58 -14.00
N PRO A 99 -13.64 0.53 -15.31
CA PRO A 99 -12.72 0.03 -16.32
C PRO A 99 -11.37 0.76 -16.28
N ASN A 100 -10.28 0.02 -16.50
CA ASN A 100 -8.90 0.52 -16.46
C ASN A 100 -8.47 1.17 -15.12
N ALA A 101 -9.25 0.99 -14.06
CA ALA A 101 -8.87 1.43 -12.72
C ALA A 101 -7.63 0.70 -12.21
N ARG A 102 -6.79 1.44 -11.49
CA ARG A 102 -5.65 0.90 -10.74
C ARG A 102 -6.05 0.76 -9.28
N ASN A 103 -5.90 -0.43 -8.70
CA ASN A 103 -6.28 -0.65 -7.31
C ASN A 103 -5.10 -0.39 -6.38
N ILE A 104 -5.19 0.69 -5.60
CA ILE A 104 -4.18 1.05 -4.59
C ILE A 104 -4.90 1.29 -3.27
N PRO A 105 -5.03 0.28 -2.39
CA PRO A 105 -5.83 0.38 -1.19
C PRO A 105 -5.27 1.39 -0.19
N VAL A 106 -6.10 2.36 0.21
CA VAL A 106 -5.75 3.31 1.28
C VAL A 106 -5.80 2.66 2.66
N MET A 107 -6.58 1.59 2.79
CA MET A 107 -6.66 0.78 3.99
C MET A 107 -6.44 -0.69 3.64
N ILE A 108 -5.69 -1.37 4.50
CA ILE A 108 -5.32 -2.77 4.35
C ILE A 108 -5.75 -3.55 5.59
N ARG A 109 -5.75 -4.88 5.47
CA ARG A 109 -5.97 -5.77 6.60
C ARG A 109 -4.88 -5.56 7.65
N GLY A 110 -5.26 -5.53 8.93
CA GLY A 110 -4.32 -5.50 10.03
C GLY A 110 -3.47 -6.77 10.12
N ASP A 111 -2.37 -6.69 10.85
CA ASP A 111 -1.45 -7.81 11.02
C ASP A 111 -2.19 -8.99 11.68
N GLY A 112 -1.93 -10.22 11.20
CA GLY A 112 -2.67 -11.40 11.64
C GLY A 112 -4.11 -11.48 11.15
N GLY A 113 -4.53 -10.63 10.20
CA GLY A 113 -5.86 -10.69 9.59
C GLY A 113 -6.96 -9.99 10.40
N VAL A 114 -6.61 -9.34 11.51
CA VAL A 114 -7.57 -8.74 12.44
C VAL A 114 -7.69 -7.24 12.17
N GLY A 115 -8.93 -6.79 11.87
CA GLY A 115 -9.25 -5.38 11.68
C GLY A 115 -8.77 -4.80 10.34
N ILE A 116 -9.03 -3.50 10.18
CA ILE A 116 -8.62 -2.69 9.04
C ILE A 116 -7.74 -1.56 9.58
N ARG A 117 -6.61 -1.32 8.94
CA ARG A 117 -5.68 -0.23 9.28
C ARG A 117 -5.34 0.61 8.07
N MET A 118 -4.81 1.81 8.31
CA MET A 118 -4.28 2.65 7.24
C MET A 118 -3.07 1.97 6.59
N ASN A 119 -2.98 2.06 5.27
CA ASN A 119 -1.83 1.57 4.53
C ASN A 119 -0.70 2.62 4.58
N PRO A 120 0.43 2.35 5.26
CA PRO A 120 1.54 3.30 5.30
C PRO A 120 2.23 3.46 3.94
N GLU A 121 2.17 2.45 3.07
CA GLU A 121 2.80 2.43 1.75
C GLU A 121 1.89 3.00 0.66
N PHE A 122 0.70 3.52 1.01
CA PHE A 122 -0.27 4.04 0.05
C PHE A 122 0.33 5.12 -0.84
N VAL A 123 0.98 6.12 -0.22
CA VAL A 123 1.60 7.24 -0.93
C VAL A 123 2.72 6.74 -1.86
N ASP A 124 3.60 5.89 -1.35
CA ASP A 124 4.73 5.37 -2.11
C ASP A 124 4.27 4.53 -3.31
N SER A 125 3.22 3.73 -3.13
CA SER A 125 2.59 2.94 -4.19
C SER A 125 2.00 3.83 -5.29
N VAL A 126 1.30 4.92 -4.91
CA VAL A 126 0.76 5.87 -5.90
C VAL A 126 1.90 6.57 -6.64
N CYS A 127 2.95 7.02 -5.95
CA CYS A 127 4.10 7.67 -6.56
C CYS A 127 4.90 6.74 -7.49
N ALA A 128 4.92 5.44 -7.21
CA ALA A 128 5.57 4.45 -8.08
C ALA A 128 4.80 4.22 -9.39
N GLU A 129 3.47 4.39 -9.36
CA GLU A 129 2.61 4.14 -10.50
C GLU A 129 2.25 5.40 -11.31
N VAL A 130 2.20 6.57 -10.66
CA VAL A 130 1.64 7.80 -11.22
C VAL A 130 2.51 9.00 -10.84
N GLN A 131 2.74 9.89 -11.80
CA GLN A 131 3.49 11.13 -11.58
C GLN A 131 2.61 12.19 -10.89
N SER A 132 3.22 13.12 -10.15
CA SER A 132 2.51 14.13 -9.35
C SER A 132 1.74 15.18 -10.16
N ASP A 133 2.05 15.33 -11.45
CA ASP A 133 1.42 16.22 -12.42
C ASP A 133 0.25 15.55 -13.18
N CYS A 134 0.15 14.22 -13.14
CA CYS A 134 -0.93 13.48 -13.77
C CYS A 134 -2.29 13.81 -13.17
N ARG A 135 -3.34 13.67 -13.98
CA ARG A 135 -4.72 13.90 -13.56
C ARG A 135 -5.28 12.61 -12.97
N ILE A 136 -5.62 12.65 -11.69
CA ILE A 136 -6.03 11.46 -10.94
C ILE A 136 -7.46 11.62 -10.48
N ILE A 137 -8.27 10.59 -10.72
CA ILE A 137 -9.60 10.42 -10.14
C ILE A 137 -9.51 9.36 -9.06
N LEU A 138 -9.84 9.73 -7.83
CA LEU A 138 -9.86 8.85 -6.67
C LEU A 138 -11.29 8.41 -6.42
N GLY A 139 -11.48 7.11 -6.25
CA GLY A 139 -12.78 6.55 -5.91
C GLY A 139 -12.68 5.48 -4.84
N CYS A 140 -13.72 5.39 -4.01
CA CYS A 140 -13.87 4.32 -3.04
C CYS A 140 -15.29 3.74 -3.11
N GLN A 141 -15.73 3.00 -2.08
CA GLN A 141 -17.06 2.40 -2.10
C GLN A 141 -18.19 3.45 -1.96
N LYS A 142 -18.08 4.39 -1.01
CA LYS A 142 -19.13 5.38 -0.67
C LYS A 142 -18.66 6.86 -0.64
N GLY A 143 -17.47 7.17 -1.10
CA GLY A 143 -16.86 8.53 -1.07
C GLY A 143 -16.01 8.88 0.18
N GLY A 144 -16.20 8.22 1.33
CA GLY A 144 -15.49 8.63 2.57
C GLY A 144 -13.99 8.31 2.62
N ARG A 145 -13.54 7.24 1.96
CA ARG A 145 -12.13 6.80 1.96
C ARG A 145 -11.30 7.51 0.89
N SER A 146 -11.92 7.89 -0.22
CA SER A 146 -11.28 8.59 -1.33
C SER A 146 -10.89 10.02 -0.97
N GLN A 147 -11.70 10.72 -0.17
CA GLN A 147 -11.31 12.04 0.37
C GLN A 147 -10.02 11.96 1.20
N LYS A 148 -9.91 10.99 2.12
CA LYS A 148 -8.69 10.81 2.93
C LYS A 148 -7.46 10.51 2.06
N ALA A 149 -7.63 9.69 1.03
CA ALA A 149 -6.58 9.41 0.06
C ALA A 149 -6.15 10.68 -0.69
N ALA A 150 -7.11 11.53 -1.06
CA ALA A 150 -6.84 12.79 -1.73
C ALA A 150 -6.08 13.78 -0.83
N ASP A 151 -6.42 13.83 0.45
CA ASP A 151 -5.73 14.68 1.43
C ASP A 151 -4.27 14.24 1.61
N LEU A 152 -4.02 12.92 1.68
CA LEU A 152 -2.65 12.37 1.74
C LEU A 152 -1.83 12.70 0.50
N LEU A 153 -2.41 12.56 -0.70
CA LEU A 153 -1.70 12.85 -1.94
C LEU A 153 -1.46 14.35 -2.11
N THR A 154 -2.41 15.18 -1.68
CA THR A 154 -2.24 16.65 -1.67
C THR A 154 -1.07 17.05 -0.77
N ALA A 155 -0.92 16.40 0.39
CA ALA A 155 0.20 16.66 1.31
C ALA A 155 1.57 16.31 0.72
N VAL A 156 1.61 15.40 -0.26
CA VAL A 156 2.83 14.95 -0.95
C VAL A 156 3.12 15.80 -2.21
N GLY A 157 2.19 16.67 -2.61
CA GLY A 157 2.38 17.62 -3.72
C GLY A 157 1.66 17.24 -5.01
N PHE A 158 0.71 16.30 -4.98
CA PHE A 158 -0.17 16.07 -6.13
C PHE A 158 -1.10 17.28 -6.33
N THR A 159 -1.19 17.75 -7.57
CA THR A 159 -1.90 19.01 -7.88
C THR A 159 -3.22 18.82 -8.62
N ASN A 160 -3.40 17.69 -9.31
CA ASN A 160 -4.55 17.42 -10.17
C ASN A 160 -5.38 16.24 -9.64
N LEU A 161 -5.92 16.38 -8.43
CA LEU A 161 -6.73 15.35 -7.79
C LEU A 161 -8.23 15.63 -7.93
N HIS A 162 -8.98 14.59 -8.25
CA HIS A 162 -10.43 14.60 -8.28
C HIS A 162 -11.00 13.51 -7.37
N ASP A 163 -11.85 13.88 -6.41
CA ASP A 163 -12.57 12.92 -5.56
C ASP A 163 -13.93 12.60 -6.18
N MET A 164 -14.20 11.31 -6.42
CA MET A 164 -15.49 10.88 -6.97
C MET A 164 -16.54 10.71 -5.87
N ARG A 165 -17.52 11.61 -5.88
CA ARG A 165 -18.70 11.58 -5.01
C ARG A 165 -19.51 10.30 -5.20
N GLY A 166 -20.11 9.78 -4.14
CA GLY A 166 -20.90 8.54 -4.21
C GLY A 166 -20.08 7.27 -4.27
N GLY A 167 -18.82 7.31 -4.72
CA GLY A 167 -18.01 6.12 -4.89
C GLY A 167 -18.64 5.09 -5.84
N PHE A 168 -18.31 3.83 -5.63
CA PHE A 168 -18.78 2.73 -6.47
C PHE A 168 -20.26 2.39 -6.25
N ILE A 169 -20.74 2.32 -4.99
CA ILE A 169 -22.12 1.88 -4.69
C ILE A 169 -23.09 3.05 -4.47
N GLY A 170 -22.62 4.14 -3.86
CA GLY A 170 -23.43 5.29 -3.48
C GLY A 170 -23.24 5.72 -2.03
N GLU A 171 -23.51 6.99 -1.75
CA GLU A 171 -23.62 7.52 -0.39
C GLU A 171 -24.98 7.10 0.19
N THR A 172 -24.97 6.72 1.47
CA THR A 172 -26.18 6.34 2.21
C THR A 172 -26.32 7.19 3.46
N ASP A 173 -27.54 7.50 3.86
CA ASP A 173 -27.82 8.12 5.15
C ASP A 173 -27.66 7.12 6.33
N VAL A 174 -27.91 7.60 7.55
CA VAL A 174 -27.89 6.78 8.79
C VAL A 174 -28.98 5.71 8.83
N LEU A 175 -30.01 5.84 8.00
CA LEU A 175 -31.13 4.90 7.89
C LEU A 175 -30.91 3.86 6.78
N GLY A 176 -29.84 4.00 5.98
CA GLY A 176 -29.50 3.12 4.87
C GLY A 176 -30.10 3.52 3.52
N ASN A 177 -30.80 4.65 3.43
CA ASN A 177 -31.32 5.15 2.16
C ASN A 177 -30.18 5.74 1.33
N VAL A 178 -30.18 5.46 0.02
CA VAL A 178 -29.20 6.05 -0.91
C VAL A 178 -29.51 7.54 -1.08
N THR A 179 -28.60 8.39 -0.61
CA THR A 179 -28.70 9.85 -0.74
C THR A 179 -28.05 10.35 -2.02
N PHE A 180 -27.04 9.63 -2.51
CA PHE A 180 -26.39 9.94 -3.78
C PHE A 180 -26.00 8.64 -4.49
N PRO A 181 -26.49 8.38 -5.71
CA PRO A 181 -26.20 7.13 -6.41
C PRO A 181 -24.75 7.09 -6.88
N GLY A 182 -24.08 5.97 -6.60
CA GLY A 182 -22.70 5.72 -7.02
C GLY A 182 -22.60 5.20 -8.46
N TRP A 183 -21.38 4.85 -8.86
CA TRP A 183 -21.06 4.38 -10.20
C TRP A 183 -21.93 3.21 -10.68
N SER A 184 -22.03 2.14 -9.88
CA SER A 184 -22.77 0.93 -10.26
C SER A 184 -24.27 1.18 -10.35
N SER A 185 -24.83 1.95 -9.41
CA SER A 185 -26.25 2.30 -9.36
C SER A 185 -26.70 3.14 -10.55
N ARG A 186 -25.78 3.85 -11.21
CA ARG A 186 -26.04 4.64 -12.43
C ARG A 186 -25.97 3.81 -13.71
N GLY A 187 -25.59 2.53 -13.65
CA GLY A 187 -25.45 1.68 -14.83
C GLY A 187 -24.23 2.01 -15.69
N LEU A 188 -23.23 2.68 -15.13
CA LEU A 188 -21.97 2.98 -15.80
C LEU A 188 -21.15 1.69 -16.05
N PRO A 189 -20.26 1.66 -17.05
CA PRO A 189 -19.53 0.45 -17.40
C PRO A 189 -18.68 -0.04 -16.23
N THR A 190 -18.66 -1.34 -15.98
CA THR A 190 -17.86 -1.96 -14.92
C THR A 190 -17.10 -3.16 -15.45
N THR A 191 -15.90 -3.38 -14.93
CA THR A 191 -15.07 -4.55 -15.21
C THR A 191 -14.90 -5.40 -13.96
N ARG A 192 -14.71 -6.70 -14.14
CA ARG A 192 -14.33 -7.66 -13.09
C ARG A 192 -13.04 -8.34 -13.54
N ARG A 193 -12.02 -8.36 -12.67
CA ARG A 193 -10.72 -9.00 -12.89
C ARG A 193 -10.29 -9.67 -11.59
#